data_AF-T1EUX5-F1
#
_entry.id   AF-T1EUX5-F1
#
_cell.length_a   1.000
_cell.length_b   1.000
_cell.length_c   1.000
_cell.angle_alpha   90.00
_cell.angle_beta   90.00
_cell.angle_gamma   90.00
#
_symmetry.space_group_name_H-M   'P 1'
#
loop_
_entity.id
_entity.type
_entity.pdbx_description
1 polymer ?
#
loop_
_entity_poly.entity_id
_entity_poly.type
_entity_poly.pdbx_seq_one_letter_code
_entity_poly.pdbx_strand_id
1 'polypeptide(L)'
;MASITSKLYFHIIKRNNDEFKLAGISENKETWYVLPEEMKDLSLHEALSTKRAIINTINSIKPINGYCKICIKLDDELRKEYYDKDENLCFLDNMWFFNDYALAKENLCLEIEMSRINMIVMGLPVEIQNQLDREEITTIEKLSKELTKIDECVSNIKPKYDNKFLSNEISYNTDVKTKQLYQHRDMKM
;
A
#
# COMPACT_ATOMS: atom_id res chain seq x y z
N MET A 1 -8.29 32.37 -5.23
CA MET A 1 -6.85 32.40 -5.52
C MET A 1 -6.13 32.10 -4.23
N ALA A 2 -5.67 30.85 -4.04
CA ALA A 2 -4.86 30.51 -2.88
C ALA A 2 -3.55 31.29 -2.97
N SER A 3 -3.13 31.90 -1.87
CA SER A 3 -1.89 32.66 -1.80
C SER A 3 -0.74 31.68 -2.06
N ILE A 4 0.08 31.93 -3.08
CA ILE A 4 1.26 31.12 -3.39
C ILE A 4 2.10 31.03 -2.12
N THR A 5 2.17 29.83 -1.55
CA THR A 5 2.89 29.56 -0.31
C THR A 5 4.38 29.78 -0.56
N SER A 6 4.91 30.89 -0.06
CA SER A 6 6.32 31.26 -0.20
C SER A 6 7.26 30.44 0.69
N LYS A 7 6.71 29.54 1.50
CA LYS A 7 7.43 28.77 2.53
C LYS A 7 6.84 27.38 2.67
N LEU A 8 7.71 26.41 2.89
CA LEU A 8 7.36 25.03 3.20
C LEU A 8 8.08 24.59 4.48
N TYR A 9 7.41 23.76 5.27
CA TYR A 9 7.91 23.26 6.54
C TYR A 9 8.19 21.77 6.45
N PHE A 10 9.34 21.38 6.98
CA PHE A 10 9.84 20.01 6.92
C PHE A 10 10.11 19.49 8.34
N HIS A 11 9.68 18.26 8.62
CA HIS A 11 9.92 17.58 9.88
C HIS A 11 11.00 16.52 9.68
N ILE A 12 12.21 16.82 10.17
CA ILE A 12 13.38 15.97 10.02
C ILE A 12 13.64 15.26 11.33
N ILE A 13 13.81 13.95 11.28
CA ILE A 13 14.13 13.07 12.41
C ILE A 13 15.53 12.51 12.20
N LYS A 14 16.38 12.60 13.22
CA LYS A 14 17.69 11.94 13.23
C LYS A 14 17.50 10.52 13.78
N ARG A 15 17.87 9.52 12.97
CA ARG A 15 17.81 8.10 13.36
C ARG A 15 19.12 7.65 13.96
N ASN A 16 20.22 7.95 13.28
CA ASN A 16 21.59 7.64 13.70
C ASN A 16 22.48 8.88 13.46
N ASN A 17 23.79 8.78 13.67
CA ASN A 17 24.71 9.92 13.51
C ASN A 17 24.62 10.58 12.14
N ASP A 18 24.47 9.78 11.08
CA ASP A 18 24.47 10.24 9.68
C ASP A 18 23.17 9.91 8.92
N GLU A 19 22.18 9.29 9.58
CA GLU A 19 20.93 8.88 8.96
C GLU A 19 19.78 9.80 9.39
N PHE A 20 19.18 10.48 8.40
CA PHE A 20 18.12 11.46 8.61
C PHE A 20 16.88 11.07 7.81
N LYS A 21 15.72 11.17 8.45
CA LYS A 21 14.43 10.91 7.82
C LYS A 21 13.57 12.17 7.74
N LEU A 22 13.01 12.44 6.57
CA LEU A 22 11.94 13.41 6.37
C LEU A 22 10.59 12.76 6.74
N ALA A 23 10.12 13.01 7.95
CA ALA A 23 8.92 12.40 8.50
C ALA A 23 7.62 13.07 8.05
N GLY A 24 7.68 14.33 7.62
CA GLY A 24 6.50 15.00 7.11
C GLY A 24 6.78 16.40 6.56
N ILE A 25 5.83 16.85 5.74
CA ILE A 25 5.83 18.15 5.07
C ILE A 25 4.56 18.89 5.44
N SER A 26 4.63 20.22 5.57
CA SER A 26 3.50 21.06 5.90
C SER A 26 3.64 22.43 5.25
N GLU A 27 2.53 22.98 4.76
CA GLU A 27 2.48 24.35 4.22
C GLU A 27 2.12 25.39 5.28
N ASN A 28 1.41 24.97 6.33
CA ASN A 28 0.80 25.86 7.33
C ASN A 28 1.22 25.55 8.78
N LYS A 29 2.04 24.51 9.02
CA LYS A 29 2.41 23.92 10.33
C LYS A 29 1.29 23.22 11.09
N GLU A 30 0.05 23.30 10.62
CA GLU A 30 -1.11 22.66 11.25
C GLU A 30 -1.33 21.27 10.67
N THR A 31 -1.40 21.19 9.34
CA THR A 31 -1.58 19.93 8.60
C THR A 31 -0.22 19.39 8.18
N TRP A 32 0.13 18.19 8.66
CA TRP A 32 1.37 17.49 8.32
C TRP A 32 1.08 16.28 7.45
N TYR A 33 1.59 16.29 6.23
CA TYR A 33 1.54 15.16 5.31
C TYR A 33 2.72 14.25 5.60
N VAL A 34 2.45 13.00 5.92
CA VAL A 34 3.47 11.98 6.20
C VAL A 34 3.92 11.37 4.87
N LEU A 35 5.24 11.26 4.67
CA LEU A 35 5.78 10.63 3.47
C LEU A 35 5.68 9.09 3.57
N PRO A 36 5.49 8.39 2.43
CA PRO A 36 5.70 6.94 2.34
C PRO A 36 7.08 6.52 2.87
N GLU A 37 7.22 5.32 3.43
CA GLU A 37 8.46 4.89 4.12
C GLU A 37 9.69 4.98 3.21
N GLU A 38 9.48 4.73 1.93
CA GLU A 38 10.50 4.64 0.89
C GLU A 38 10.99 6.02 0.46
N MET A 39 10.21 7.06 0.74
CA MET A 39 10.55 8.46 0.47
C MET A 39 11.01 9.21 1.73
N LYS A 40 11.08 8.53 2.88
CA LYS A 40 11.49 9.19 4.13
C LYS A 40 12.98 9.47 4.20
N ASP A 41 13.83 8.80 3.42
CA ASP A 41 15.26 9.09 3.47
C ASP A 41 15.54 10.51 2.95
N LEU A 42 16.14 11.36 3.78
CA LEU A 42 16.43 12.76 3.43
C LEU A 42 17.41 12.88 2.24
N SER A 43 18.27 11.88 2.04
CA SER A 43 19.22 11.86 0.92
C SER A 43 18.55 11.78 -0.45
N LEU A 44 17.32 11.28 -0.52
CA LEU A 44 16.52 11.23 -1.75
C LEU A 44 15.99 12.60 -2.17
N HIS A 45 16.06 13.59 -1.28
CA HIS A 45 15.54 14.95 -1.53
C HIS A 45 16.72 15.87 -1.83
N GLU A 46 17.27 15.82 -3.04
CA GLU A 46 18.52 16.51 -3.40
C GLU A 46 18.40 18.03 -3.25
N ALA A 47 17.31 18.64 -3.73
CA ALA A 47 17.15 20.09 -3.64
C ALA A 47 16.90 20.56 -2.20
N LEU A 48 16.38 19.69 -1.34
CA LEU A 48 16.25 19.99 0.09
C LEU A 48 17.58 19.78 0.84
N SER A 49 18.19 18.60 0.72
CA SER A 49 19.36 18.16 1.50
C SER A 49 20.60 19.03 1.29
N THR A 50 20.77 19.59 0.10
CA THR A 50 21.87 20.49 -0.26
C THR A 50 21.75 21.88 0.35
N LYS A 51 20.57 22.26 0.86
CA LYS A 51 20.37 23.61 1.42
C LYS A 51 21.16 23.78 2.70
N ARG A 52 21.95 24.86 2.77
CA ARG A 52 22.73 25.24 3.96
C ARG A 52 21.90 25.26 5.24
N ALA A 53 20.65 25.73 5.16
CA ALA A 53 19.74 25.73 6.30
C ALA A 53 19.46 24.31 6.81
N ILE A 54 19.28 23.35 5.91
CA ILE A 54 19.08 21.93 6.22
C ILE A 54 20.36 21.34 6.80
N ILE A 55 21.51 21.54 6.15
CA ILE A 55 22.82 21.07 6.63
C ILE A 55 23.12 21.55 8.05
N ASN A 56 22.91 22.84 8.32
CA ASN A 56 23.12 23.39 9.65
C ASN A 56 22.13 22.80 10.66
N THR A 57 20.88 22.61 10.27
CA THR A 57 19.86 22.01 11.12
C THR A 57 20.19 20.56 11.45
N ILE A 58 20.51 19.70 10.48
CA ILE A 58 20.80 18.28 10.74
C ILE A 58 21.99 18.09 11.68
N ASN A 59 23.01 18.95 11.58
CA ASN A 59 24.16 18.95 12.49
C ASN A 59 23.81 19.38 13.91
N SER A 60 22.75 20.18 14.08
CA SER A 60 22.25 20.62 15.39
C SER A 60 21.28 19.64 16.06
N ILE A 61 20.75 18.65 15.33
CA ILE A 61 19.80 17.69 15.88
C ILE A 61 20.51 16.76 16.88
N LYS A 62 19.89 16.58 18.04
CA LYS A 62 20.39 15.69 19.09
C LYS A 62 20.57 14.25 18.56
N PRO A 63 21.64 13.54 18.94
CA PRO A 63 21.90 12.17 18.47
C PRO A 63 20.81 11.16 18.82
N ILE A 64 20.21 11.28 20.02
CA ILE A 64 19.21 10.33 20.53
C ILE A 64 17.83 10.98 20.44
N ASN A 65 16.93 10.34 19.67
CA ASN A 65 15.53 10.72 19.51
C ASN A 65 15.32 12.19 19.06
N GLY A 66 16.32 12.76 18.39
CA GLY A 66 16.31 14.16 17.97
C GLY A 66 15.46 14.36 16.72
N TYR A 67 14.66 15.41 16.73
CA TYR A 67 13.94 15.88 15.55
C TYR A 67 13.96 17.40 15.50
N CYS A 68 13.73 17.96 14.32
CA CYS A 68 13.57 19.38 14.11
C CYS A 68 12.47 19.63 13.08
N LYS A 69 11.72 20.71 13.28
CA LYS A 69 10.81 21.26 12.27
C LYS A 69 11.42 22.54 11.74
N ILE A 70 11.76 22.56 10.46
CA ILE A 70 12.43 23.68 9.79
C ILE A 70 11.53 24.32 8.75
N CYS A 71 11.62 25.64 8.62
CA CYS A 71 10.97 26.41 7.56
C CYS A 71 11.99 26.73 6.48
N ILE A 72 11.67 26.40 5.25
CA ILE A 72 12.47 26.79 4.08
C ILE A 72 11.62 27.67 3.18
N LYS A 73 12.24 28.72 2.62
CA LYS A 73 11.60 29.51 1.57
C LYS A 73 11.57 28.69 0.29
N LEU A 74 10.43 28.69 -0.39
CA LEU A 74 10.30 28.01 -1.67
C LEU A 74 11.13 28.75 -2.72
N ASP A 75 12.00 28.01 -3.40
CA ASP A 75 12.64 28.43 -4.66
C ASP A 75 12.17 27.51 -5.79
N ASP A 76 12.56 27.83 -7.02
CA ASP A 76 12.10 27.14 -8.23
C ASP A 76 12.49 25.65 -8.22
N GLU A 77 13.60 25.28 -7.59
CA GLU A 77 14.04 23.89 -7.45
C GLU A 77 13.13 23.11 -6.51
N LEU A 78 12.89 23.62 -5.29
CA LEU A 78 11.95 22.98 -4.36
C LEU A 78 10.53 22.97 -4.89
N ARG A 79 10.14 24.00 -5.64
CA ARG A 79 8.79 24.06 -6.24
C ARG A 79 8.62 22.94 -7.26
N LYS A 80 9.63 22.67 -8.09
CA LYS A 80 9.60 21.53 -9.03
C LYS A 80 9.63 20.17 -8.34
N GLU A 81 10.29 20.07 -7.19
CA GLU A 81 10.40 18.80 -6.46
C GLU A 81 9.13 18.46 -5.67
N TYR A 82 8.48 19.48 -5.08
CA TYR A 82 7.36 19.29 -4.14
C TYR A 82 6.00 19.85 -4.62
N TYR A 83 5.91 20.43 -5.82
CA TYR A 83 4.64 20.93 -6.37
C TYR A 83 4.46 20.61 -7.85
N ASP A 84 3.26 20.15 -8.21
CA ASP A 84 2.86 19.95 -9.61
C ASP A 84 2.57 21.27 -10.34
N LYS A 85 2.24 21.13 -11.62
CA LYS A 85 1.86 22.22 -12.51
C LYS A 85 0.60 22.95 -12.05
N ASP A 86 -0.24 22.28 -11.25
CA ASP A 86 -1.49 22.81 -10.71
C ASP A 86 -1.30 23.38 -9.30
N GLU A 87 -0.05 23.48 -8.83
CA GLU A 87 0.36 23.97 -7.51
C GLU A 87 -0.16 23.15 -6.33
N ASN A 88 -0.43 21.86 -6.52
CA ASN A 88 -0.70 20.95 -5.42
C ASN A 88 0.62 20.40 -4.87
N LEU A 89 0.69 20.27 -3.54
CA LEU A 89 1.83 19.66 -2.87
C LEU A 89 1.94 18.18 -3.27
N CYS A 90 2.96 17.84 -4.06
CA CYS A 90 3.26 16.49 -4.49
C CYS A 90 4.77 16.30 -4.66
N PHE A 91 5.31 15.21 -4.14
CA PHE A 91 6.72 14.88 -4.33
C PHE A 91 6.87 14.21 -5.70
N LEU A 92 7.40 14.96 -6.68
CA LEU A 92 7.24 14.69 -8.11
C LEU A 92 8.18 13.64 -8.68
N ASP A 93 9.40 13.55 -8.16
CA ASP A 93 10.38 12.59 -8.69
C ASP A 93 10.18 11.26 -7.99
N ASN A 94 9.15 10.52 -8.44
CA ASN A 94 9.03 9.07 -8.29
C ASN A 94 7.75 8.47 -8.91
N MET A 95 7.25 9.01 -10.03
CA MET A 95 6.22 8.32 -10.82
C MET A 95 6.66 6.88 -11.21
N TRP A 96 7.97 6.66 -11.35
CA TRP A 96 8.58 5.32 -11.51
C TRP A 96 8.40 4.43 -10.27
N PHE A 97 8.59 4.98 -9.07
CA PHE A 97 8.45 4.23 -7.81
C PHE A 97 7.00 3.80 -7.53
N PHE A 98 6.02 4.64 -7.86
CA PHE A 98 4.61 4.27 -7.71
C PHE A 98 4.23 3.11 -8.63
N ASN A 99 4.80 3.05 -9.84
CA ASN A 99 4.61 1.91 -10.74
C ASN A 99 5.28 0.65 -10.20
N ASP A 100 6.53 0.74 -9.71
CA ASP A 100 7.23 -0.41 -9.12
C ASP A 100 6.52 -0.94 -7.88
N TYR A 101 6.00 -0.05 -7.02
CA TYR A 101 5.20 -0.43 -5.85
C TYR A 101 3.86 -1.06 -6.26
N ALA A 102 3.14 -0.47 -7.21
CA ALA A 102 1.87 -1.03 -7.71
C ALA A 102 2.09 -2.42 -8.31
N LEU A 103 3.16 -2.59 -9.10
CA LEU A 103 3.55 -3.87 -9.70
C LEU A 103 3.92 -4.90 -8.62
N ALA A 104 4.71 -4.51 -7.61
CA ALA A 104 5.05 -5.39 -6.50
C ALA A 104 3.81 -5.84 -5.70
N LYS A 105 2.84 -4.95 -5.51
CA LYS A 105 1.57 -5.29 -4.87
C LYS A 105 0.70 -6.19 -5.72
N GLU A 106 0.64 -5.96 -7.03
CA GLU A 106 -0.07 -6.83 -7.98
C GLU A 106 0.52 -8.24 -7.96
N ASN A 107 1.85 -8.38 -8.07
CA ASN A 107 2.54 -9.66 -8.00
C ASN A 107 2.27 -10.40 -6.67
N LEU A 108 2.32 -9.68 -5.54
CA LEU A 108 2.01 -10.28 -4.24
C LEU A 108 0.56 -10.78 -4.17
N CYS A 109 -0.40 -10.03 -4.70
CA CYS A 109 -1.80 -10.46 -4.77
C CYS A 109 -1.97 -11.73 -5.63
N LEU A 110 -1.27 -11.79 -6.78
CA LEU A 110 -1.27 -12.96 -7.65
C LEU A 110 -0.64 -14.18 -6.98
N GLU A 111 0.47 -14.02 -6.25
CA GLU A 111 1.09 -15.09 -5.46
C GLU A 111 0.15 -15.64 -4.39
N ILE A 112 -0.56 -14.76 -3.68
CA ILE A 112 -1.57 -15.15 -2.68
C ILE A 112 -2.73 -15.90 -3.36
N GLU A 113 -3.19 -15.45 -4.52
CA GLU A 113 -4.28 -16.12 -5.26
C GLU A 113 -3.87 -17.52 -5.73
N MET A 114 -2.68 -17.66 -6.33
CA MET A 114 -2.11 -18.95 -6.71
C MET A 114 -1.95 -19.89 -5.50
N SER A 115 -1.46 -19.36 -4.37
CA SER A 115 -1.34 -20.14 -3.13
C SER A 115 -2.70 -20.65 -2.63
N ARG A 116 -3.73 -19.78 -2.65
CA ARG A 116 -5.10 -20.15 -2.26
C ARG A 116 -5.68 -21.23 -3.17
N ILE A 117 -5.53 -21.08 -4.49
CA ILE A 117 -6.01 -22.08 -5.46
C ILE A 117 -5.33 -23.42 -5.22
N ASN A 118 -4.01 -23.44 -5.07
CA ASN A 118 -3.26 -24.66 -4.80
C ASN A 118 -3.74 -25.36 -3.52
N MET A 119 -4.00 -24.60 -2.46
CA MET A 119 -4.52 -25.15 -1.20
C MET A 119 -5.90 -25.77 -1.38
N ILE A 120 -6.78 -25.15 -2.17
CA ILE A 120 -8.11 -25.69 -2.48
C ILE A 120 -7.98 -26.99 -3.29
N VAL A 121 -7.17 -26.99 -4.37
CA VAL A 121 -6.97 -28.18 -5.23
C VAL A 121 -6.43 -29.36 -4.40
N MET A 122 -5.44 -29.13 -3.54
CA MET A 122 -4.91 -30.19 -2.67
C MET A 122 -5.94 -30.77 -1.69
N GLY A 123 -6.97 -30.00 -1.33
CA GLY A 123 -8.06 -30.45 -0.44
C GLY A 123 -9.15 -31.26 -1.14
N LEU A 124 -9.14 -31.36 -2.47
CA LEU A 124 -10.14 -32.12 -3.24
C LEU A 124 -9.81 -33.62 -3.27
N PRO A 125 -10.80 -34.50 -3.55
CA PRO A 125 -10.54 -35.91 -3.84
C PRO A 125 -9.54 -36.10 -5.00
N VAL A 126 -8.69 -37.13 -4.92
CA VAL A 126 -7.61 -37.42 -5.90
C VAL A 126 -8.15 -37.56 -7.33
N GLU A 127 -9.34 -38.12 -7.48
CA GLU A 127 -10.00 -38.32 -8.77
C GLU A 127 -10.35 -36.98 -9.44
N ILE A 128 -10.69 -35.97 -8.65
CA ILE A 128 -10.98 -34.61 -9.13
C ILE A 128 -9.67 -33.88 -9.40
N GLN A 129 -8.68 -34.00 -8.51
CA GLN A 129 -7.36 -33.36 -8.70
C GLN A 129 -6.71 -33.77 -10.03
N ASN A 130 -6.82 -35.04 -10.42
CA ASN A 130 -6.23 -35.56 -11.66
C ASN A 130 -6.92 -35.05 -12.94
N GLN A 131 -8.14 -34.51 -12.83
CA GLN A 131 -8.90 -33.94 -13.95
C GLN A 131 -8.66 -32.44 -14.10
N LEU A 132 -8.01 -31.80 -13.12
CA LEU A 132 -7.73 -30.37 -13.12
C LEU A 132 -6.32 -30.12 -13.68
N ASP A 133 -6.24 -29.32 -14.73
CA ASP A 133 -4.96 -28.80 -15.22
C ASP A 133 -4.46 -27.68 -14.29
N ARG A 134 -3.39 -27.98 -13.55
CA ARG A 134 -2.82 -27.07 -12.56
C ARG A 134 -2.13 -25.86 -13.19
N GLU A 135 -1.76 -25.92 -14.47
CA GLU A 135 -1.13 -24.79 -15.18
C GLU A 135 -2.18 -23.81 -15.73
N GLU A 136 -3.38 -24.30 -16.06
CA GLU A 136 -4.45 -23.47 -16.64
C GLU A 136 -5.31 -22.75 -15.58
N ILE A 137 -5.42 -23.33 -14.38
CA ILE A 137 -6.24 -22.82 -13.28
C ILE A 137 -5.47 -21.75 -12.50
N THR A 138 -5.48 -20.54 -13.03
CA THR A 138 -4.85 -19.36 -12.42
C THR A 138 -5.79 -18.50 -11.58
N THR A 139 -7.11 -18.74 -11.65
CA THR A 139 -8.13 -17.98 -10.92
C THR A 139 -9.18 -18.89 -10.27
N ILE A 140 -9.82 -18.40 -9.21
CA ILE A 140 -10.90 -19.12 -8.52
C ILE A 140 -12.12 -19.36 -9.43
N GLU A 141 -12.42 -18.43 -10.32
CA GLU A 141 -13.55 -18.57 -11.26
C GLU A 141 -13.33 -19.72 -12.25
N LYS A 142 -12.11 -19.84 -12.80
CA LYS A 142 -11.74 -20.96 -13.66
C LYS A 142 -11.83 -22.28 -12.90
N LEU A 143 -11.30 -22.33 -11.68
CA LEU A 143 -11.40 -23.51 -10.82
C LEU A 143 -12.87 -23.91 -10.61
N SER A 144 -13.73 -22.95 -10.24
CA SER A 144 -15.16 -23.21 -10.02
C SER A 144 -15.83 -23.74 -11.28
N LYS A 145 -15.51 -23.18 -12.45
CA LYS A 145 -16.10 -23.60 -13.73
C LYS A 145 -15.70 -25.03 -14.10
N GLU A 146 -14.43 -25.39 -13.92
CA GLU A 146 -13.96 -26.76 -14.16
C GLU A 146 -14.59 -27.75 -13.18
N LEU A 147 -14.71 -27.38 -11.90
CA LEU A 147 -15.41 -28.21 -10.91
C LEU A 147 -16.88 -28.42 -11.28
N THR A 148 -17.59 -27.38 -11.75
CA THR A 148 -18.97 -27.52 -12.22
C THR A 148 -19.08 -28.46 -13.42
N LYS A 149 -18.16 -28.39 -14.40
CA LYS A 149 -18.15 -29.34 -15.52
C LYS A 149 -17.92 -30.78 -15.05
N ILE A 150 -17.03 -30.99 -14.09
CA ILE A 150 -16.77 -32.31 -13.51
C ILE A 150 -18.05 -32.82 -12.82
N ASP A 151 -18.72 -31.99 -12.02
CA ASP A 151 -19.99 -32.35 -11.39
C ASP A 151 -21.10 -32.66 -12.41
N GLU A 152 -21.22 -31.88 -13.48
CA GLU A 152 -22.16 -32.14 -14.59
C GLU A 152 -21.84 -33.45 -15.33
N CYS A 153 -20.56 -33.78 -15.51
CA CYS A 153 -20.12 -35.07 -16.05
C CYS A 153 -20.42 -36.24 -15.11
N VAL A 154 -20.32 -36.03 -13.78
CA VAL A 154 -20.57 -37.04 -12.73
C VAL A 154 -22.07 -37.25 -12.47
N SER A 155 -22.92 -36.29 -12.84
CA SER A 155 -24.39 -36.33 -12.69
C SER A 155 -25.09 -37.49 -13.44
N ASN A 156 -24.38 -38.23 -14.28
CA ASN A 156 -24.87 -39.44 -14.95
C ASN A 156 -24.69 -40.74 -14.13
N ILE A 157 -24.15 -40.66 -12.92
CA ILE A 157 -23.96 -41.81 -12.02
C ILE A 157 -24.53 -41.46 -10.65
N LYS A 158 -25.49 -42.24 -10.14
CA LYS A 158 -26.09 -42.07 -8.80
C LYS A 158 -24.98 -41.89 -7.74
N PRO A 159 -25.15 -40.97 -6.77
CA PRO A 159 -24.12 -40.72 -5.77
C PRO A 159 -23.95 -41.95 -4.87
N LYS A 160 -22.69 -42.30 -4.57
CA LYS A 160 -22.32 -43.42 -3.68
C LYS A 160 -21.75 -42.95 -2.33
N TYR A 161 -21.93 -41.68 -1.97
CA TYR A 161 -21.45 -41.14 -0.71
C TYR A 161 -22.49 -40.28 -0.01
N ASP A 162 -22.82 -40.66 1.21
CA ASP A 162 -23.60 -39.86 2.15
C ASP A 162 -22.74 -38.69 2.66
N ASN A 163 -23.00 -37.48 2.17
CA ASN A 163 -22.31 -36.27 2.63
C ASN A 163 -22.76 -35.88 4.05
N LYS A 164 -22.10 -36.42 5.08
CA LYS A 164 -22.26 -36.02 6.49
C LYS A 164 -21.56 -34.71 6.87
N PHE A 165 -20.85 -34.05 5.94
CA PHE A 165 -20.04 -32.85 6.23
C PHE A 165 -20.78 -31.51 6.07
N LEU A 166 -22.04 -31.50 5.62
CA LEU A 166 -22.80 -30.27 5.37
C LEU A 166 -23.70 -29.79 6.53
N SER A 167 -23.67 -30.42 7.70
CA SER A 167 -24.56 -30.06 8.81
C SER A 167 -24.00 -29.06 9.82
N ASN A 168 -22.82 -28.49 9.60
CA ASN A 168 -22.35 -27.40 10.46
C ASN A 168 -22.64 -26.08 9.78
N GLU A 169 -23.84 -25.55 10.03
CA GLU A 169 -24.11 -24.12 9.88
C GLU A 169 -23.06 -23.36 10.70
N ILE A 170 -22.04 -22.82 10.02
CA ILE A 170 -21.18 -21.83 10.64
C ILE A 170 -22.01 -20.55 10.70
N SER A 171 -22.57 -20.29 11.88
CA SER A 171 -23.15 -18.99 12.21
C SER A 171 -22.05 -17.94 12.03
N TYR A 172 -22.20 -17.11 10.99
CA TYR A 172 -21.39 -15.91 10.84
C TYR A 172 -21.75 -14.97 11.99
N ASN A 173 -20.96 -14.99 13.06
CA ASN A 173 -20.89 -13.86 13.98
C ASN A 173 -20.29 -12.69 13.21
N THR A 174 -21.15 -11.89 12.59
CA THR A 174 -20.82 -10.58 12.05
C THR A 174 -20.58 -9.60 13.20
N ASP A 175 -19.44 -9.74 13.89
CA ASP A 175 -18.95 -8.70 14.78
C ASP A 175 -17.41 -8.72 14.83
N VAL A 176 -16.81 -8.34 13.70
CA VAL A 176 -15.44 -7.81 13.69
C VAL A 176 -15.50 -6.38 13.18
N LYS A 177 -15.73 -5.45 14.11
CA LYS A 177 -15.48 -4.02 13.87
C LYS A 177 -13.97 -3.77 13.73
N THR A 178 -13.43 -3.97 12.54
CA THR A 178 -12.19 -3.30 12.14
C THR A 178 -12.52 -1.85 11.79
N LYS A 179 -12.33 -0.93 12.74
CA LYS A 179 -12.26 0.51 12.45
C LYS A 179 -10.98 0.78 11.66
N GLN A 180 -11.06 0.77 10.33
CA GLN A 180 -10.11 1.48 9.48
C GLN A 180 -10.64 2.91 9.26
N LEU A 181 -9.74 3.88 9.45
CA LEU A 181 -10.02 5.31 9.52
C LEU A 181 -10.27 5.88 8.11
N TYR A 182 -11.48 5.76 7.58
CA TYR A 182 -11.95 6.64 6.50
C TYR A 182 -12.81 7.75 7.09
N GLN A 183 -12.26 8.96 7.15
CA GLN A 183 -13.05 10.17 7.37
C GLN A 183 -13.78 10.50 6.06
N HIS A 184 -14.99 9.96 5.87
CA HIS A 184 -15.98 10.64 5.05
C HIS A 184 -16.47 11.86 5.85
N ARG A 185 -16.18 13.06 5.37
CA ARG A 185 -16.90 14.26 5.82
C ARG A 185 -18.30 14.15 5.27
N ASP A 186 -19.28 14.06 6.16
CA ASP A 186 -20.68 14.23 5.82
C ASP A 186 -20.90 15.61 5.20
N MET A 187 -21.47 15.62 3.99
CA MET A 187 -22.25 16.75 3.50
C MET A 187 -23.43 16.94 4.45
N LYS A 188 -23.51 18.12 5.08
CA LYS A 188 -24.79 18.63 5.59
C LYS A 188 -25.44 19.49 4.50
N MET A 189 -26.75 19.28 4.38
CA MET A 189 -27.76 19.90 3.52
C MET A 189 -27.54 21.37 3.18
#